data_AF-A0A7S4R8K6-F1
#
_entry.id   AF-A0A7S4R8K6-F1
#
_cell.length_a   1.000
_cell.length_b   1.000
_cell.length_c   1.000
_cell.angle_alpha   90.00
_cell.angle_beta   90.00
_cell.angle_gamma   90.00
#
_symmetry.space_group_name_H-M   'P 1'
#
loop_
_entity.id
_entity.type
_entity.pdbx_description
1 polymer ?
#
loop_
_entity_poly.entity_id
_entity_poly.type
_entity_poly.pdbx_seq_one_letter_code
_entity_poly.pdbx_strand_id
1 'polypeptide(L)'
;MEKHLTKSFSDIVYKKTGGNALFVSQFLQSLWDEGLLVYSLEYNTWQWDSDAVDAKELIDDVGVLMAEKIRQLPTGCQYTIKLLACLGSKFDESILTLLISKGGNLNEEMRGKGQRRENESNSQFSMLDVAVDEGLLKKKGSKYIFAHDQIQHAAYSLIPVNERGQLHRLIGHRILKYMPDDKVDNVLFMVVDQLNRGKRFIEEESEGIQLAILNLRAGEKAMSLATFLASASYLKAGIDVLRDGHWKTNYDLSLQLYSSYAEAQYCNGHFHEVGRIAGIVIKQATMFDNKLRVYATLIKSLAGRNMQQDSIKLGISVLTELGVECPPPPLPKDVVKREIMEVKVKLEKTTDAEFLNYREMTDTKMIAAMKFLQILIAPSFFL
;
A
#
# COMPACT_ATOMS: atom_id res chain seq x y z
N MET A 1 58.48 -20.84 -4.99
CA MET A 1 57.83 -20.10 -3.90
C MET A 1 56.80 -19.16 -4.53
N GLU A 2 55.82 -19.69 -5.27
CA GLU A 2 54.83 -18.91 -6.03
C GLU A 2 53.49 -18.89 -5.30
N LYS A 3 53.47 -18.33 -4.10
CA LYS A 3 52.22 -18.11 -3.40
C LYS A 3 51.99 -16.61 -3.36
N HIS A 4 51.03 -16.18 -4.18
CA HIS A 4 50.34 -14.89 -4.12
C HIS A 4 50.81 -13.73 -5.04
N LEU A 5 51.13 -14.03 -6.31
CA LEU A 5 51.39 -12.98 -7.33
C LEU A 5 50.29 -11.91 -7.41
N THR A 6 49.03 -12.28 -7.13
CA THR A 6 47.87 -11.40 -7.21
C THR A 6 47.39 -10.85 -5.87
N LYS A 7 48.09 -11.11 -4.75
CA LYS A 7 47.58 -10.70 -3.43
C LYS A 7 47.57 -9.20 -3.22
N SER A 8 48.61 -8.50 -3.65
CA SER A 8 48.63 -7.03 -3.61
C SER A 8 47.43 -6.46 -4.38
N PHE A 9 47.15 -7.01 -5.57
CA PHE A 9 45.99 -6.63 -6.37
C PHE A 9 44.66 -6.95 -5.68
N SER A 10 44.50 -8.17 -5.15
CA SER A 10 43.27 -8.55 -4.46
C SER A 10 43.03 -7.73 -3.20
N ASP A 11 44.08 -7.33 -2.50
CA ASP A 11 43.99 -6.48 -1.31
C ASP A 11 43.52 -5.07 -1.69
N ILE A 12 44.04 -4.49 -2.80
CA ILE A 12 43.57 -3.20 -3.33
C ILE A 12 42.11 -3.30 -3.78
N VAL A 13 41.75 -4.34 -4.55
CA VAL A 13 40.38 -4.57 -5.00
C VAL A 13 39.44 -4.74 -3.80
N TYR A 14 39.80 -5.53 -2.79
CA TYR A 14 38.98 -5.74 -1.60
C TYR A 14 38.83 -4.46 -0.78
N LYS A 15 39.93 -3.71 -0.58
CA LYS A 15 39.95 -2.41 0.12
C LYS A 15 39.03 -1.40 -0.57
N LYS A 16 39.05 -1.33 -1.90
CA LYS A 16 38.25 -0.39 -2.70
C LYS A 16 36.78 -0.78 -2.79
N THR A 17 36.47 -2.07 -2.79
CA THR A 17 35.11 -2.57 -3.08
C THR A 17 34.35 -3.07 -1.86
N GLY A 18 35.01 -3.15 -0.70
CA GLY A 18 34.45 -3.75 0.52
C GLY A 18 34.05 -5.23 0.36
N GLY A 19 34.56 -5.91 -0.69
CA GLY A 19 34.16 -7.27 -1.04
C GLY A 19 32.79 -7.40 -1.71
N ASN A 20 32.15 -6.29 -2.12
CA ASN A 20 30.90 -6.35 -2.86
C ASN A 20 31.13 -6.84 -4.30
N ALA A 21 30.57 -7.99 -4.67
CA ALA A 21 30.79 -8.62 -5.98
C ALA A 21 30.47 -7.71 -7.18
N LEU A 22 29.51 -6.80 -7.06
CA LEU A 22 29.18 -5.82 -8.11
C LEU A 22 30.29 -4.77 -8.26
N PHE A 23 30.79 -4.27 -7.14
CA PHE A 23 31.91 -3.33 -7.15
C PHE A 23 33.20 -3.99 -7.61
N VAL A 24 33.43 -5.26 -7.26
CA VAL A 24 34.56 -6.03 -7.78
C VAL A 24 34.49 -6.14 -9.30
N SER A 25 33.36 -6.59 -9.86
CA SER A 25 33.26 -6.74 -11.32
C SER A 25 33.40 -5.40 -12.05
N GLN A 26 32.81 -4.33 -11.51
CA GLN A 26 32.90 -3.00 -12.13
C GLN A 26 34.28 -2.37 -11.99
N PHE A 27 34.93 -2.51 -10.84
CA PHE A 27 36.28 -2.02 -10.66
C PHE A 27 37.21 -2.71 -11.65
N LEU A 28 37.16 -4.04 -11.73
CA LEU A 28 37.96 -4.81 -12.69
C LEU A 28 37.68 -4.43 -14.14
N GLN A 29 36.41 -4.26 -14.52
CA GLN A 29 36.04 -3.81 -15.87
C GLN A 29 36.60 -2.41 -16.16
N SER A 30 36.49 -1.47 -15.22
CA SER A 30 37.01 -0.11 -15.40
C SER A 30 38.54 -0.08 -15.51
N LEU A 31 39.25 -0.99 -14.82
CA LEU A 31 40.69 -1.12 -14.93
C LEU A 31 41.08 -1.69 -16.31
N TRP A 32 40.28 -2.63 -16.83
CA TRP A 32 40.47 -3.16 -18.16
C TRP A 32 40.21 -2.11 -19.25
N ASP A 33 39.07 -1.41 -19.18
CA ASP A 33 38.66 -0.42 -20.19
C ASP A 33 39.65 0.76 -20.29
N GLU A 34 40.28 1.14 -19.18
CA GLU A 34 41.30 2.20 -19.11
C GLU A 34 42.73 1.69 -19.33
N GLY A 35 42.92 0.39 -19.60
CA GLY A 35 44.24 -0.21 -19.82
C GLY A 35 45.14 -0.25 -18.59
N LEU A 36 44.57 -0.10 -17.39
CA LEU A 36 45.27 -0.24 -16.10
C LEU A 36 45.41 -1.71 -15.68
N LEU A 37 44.60 -2.59 -16.27
CA LEU A 37 44.69 -4.05 -16.16
C LEU A 37 44.82 -4.63 -17.57
N VAL A 38 45.96 -5.21 -17.91
CA VAL A 38 46.27 -5.68 -19.27
C VAL A 38 46.76 -7.12 -19.23
N TYR A 39 46.33 -7.94 -20.19
CA TYR A 39 46.85 -9.29 -20.32
C TYR A 39 48.12 -9.28 -21.18
N SER A 40 49.27 -9.67 -20.59
CA SER A 40 50.52 -9.78 -21.34
C SER A 40 50.64 -11.15 -21.99
N LEU A 41 50.70 -11.17 -23.33
CA LEU A 41 50.92 -12.40 -24.11
C LEU A 41 52.36 -12.92 -23.99
N GLU A 42 53.32 -12.03 -23.72
CA GLU A 42 54.74 -12.39 -23.58
C GLU A 42 54.99 -13.19 -22.28
N TYR A 43 54.36 -12.77 -21.19
CA TYR A 43 54.51 -13.40 -19.88
C TYR A 43 53.36 -14.34 -19.53
N ASN A 44 52.32 -14.39 -20.37
CA ASN A 44 51.09 -15.17 -20.17
C ASN A 44 50.41 -14.90 -18.80
N THR A 45 50.45 -13.64 -18.36
CA THR A 45 49.95 -13.19 -17.06
C THR A 45 49.26 -11.83 -17.18
N TRP A 46 48.29 -11.59 -16.29
CA TRP A 46 47.73 -10.27 -16.05
C TRP A 46 48.78 -9.33 -15.45
N GLN A 47 48.86 -8.12 -15.98
CA GLN A 47 49.73 -7.05 -15.49
C GLN A 47 48.88 -5.84 -15.10
N TRP A 48 49.30 -5.17 -14.04
CA TRP A 48 48.66 -3.96 -13.52
C TRP A 48 49.72 -3.05 -12.91
N ASP A 49 49.47 -1.75 -12.95
CA ASP A 49 50.24 -0.76 -12.20
C ASP A 49 49.59 -0.60 -10.81
N SER A 50 50.28 -1.05 -9.76
CA SER A 50 49.72 -1.04 -8.40
C SER A 50 49.45 0.37 -7.88
N ASP A 51 50.27 1.35 -8.26
CA ASP A 51 50.11 2.74 -7.82
C ASP A 51 48.95 3.39 -8.58
N ALA A 52 48.84 3.15 -9.89
CA ALA A 52 47.73 3.66 -10.69
C ALA A 52 46.38 3.03 -10.27
N VAL A 53 46.37 1.74 -9.91
CA VAL A 53 45.15 1.05 -9.43
C VAL A 53 44.74 1.54 -8.03
N ASP A 54 45.68 1.76 -7.09
CA ASP A 54 45.33 2.30 -5.76
C ASP A 54 44.95 3.80 -5.82
N ALA A 55 45.53 4.55 -6.75
CA ALA A 55 45.16 5.95 -7.01
C ALA A 55 43.77 6.12 -7.62
N LYS A 56 43.23 5.08 -8.27
CA LYS A 56 41.89 5.12 -8.84
C LYS A 56 40.84 5.24 -7.73
N GLU A 57 40.09 6.33 -7.74
CA GLU A 57 38.97 6.51 -6.82
C GLU A 57 37.81 5.59 -7.21
N LEU A 58 37.27 4.86 -6.24
CA LEU A 58 36.02 4.16 -6.42
C LEU A 58 34.90 5.07 -5.95
N ILE A 59 33.76 5.01 -6.62
CA ILE A 59 32.55 5.62 -6.07
C ILE A 59 32.10 4.74 -4.90
N ASP A 60 32.42 5.18 -3.67
CA ASP A 60 32.15 4.44 -2.43
C ASP A 60 30.64 4.23 -2.16
N ASP A 61 29.77 4.99 -2.84
CA ASP A 61 28.31 4.84 -2.78
C ASP A 61 27.78 4.12 -4.02
N VAL A 62 27.31 2.88 -3.83
CA VAL A 62 26.71 2.05 -4.90
C VAL A 62 25.59 2.83 -5.59
N GLY A 63 24.80 3.60 -4.85
CA GLY A 63 23.72 4.42 -5.39
C GLY A 63 24.20 5.50 -6.34
N VAL A 64 25.34 6.15 -6.04
CA VAL A 64 25.95 7.16 -6.94
C VAL A 64 26.48 6.49 -8.21
N LEU A 65 27.15 5.34 -8.08
CA LEU A 65 27.66 4.58 -9.22
C LEU A 65 26.53 4.09 -10.14
N MET A 66 25.45 3.55 -9.56
CA MET A 66 24.28 3.13 -10.34
C MET A 66 23.60 4.34 -10.99
N ALA A 67 23.56 5.49 -10.31
CA ALA A 67 22.99 6.70 -10.88
C ALA A 67 23.81 7.19 -12.09
N GLU A 68 25.14 7.10 -12.06
CA GLU A 68 26.01 7.41 -13.20
C GLU A 68 25.81 6.43 -14.35
N LYS A 69 25.78 5.13 -14.08
CA LYS A 69 25.46 4.13 -15.11
C LYS A 69 24.12 4.41 -15.78
N ILE A 70 23.10 4.75 -14.99
CA ILE A 70 21.80 5.12 -15.53
C ILE A 70 21.92 6.39 -16.39
N ARG A 71 22.71 7.40 -15.99
CA ARG A 71 22.91 8.64 -16.80
C ARG A 71 23.61 8.40 -18.14
N GLN A 72 24.36 7.31 -18.29
CA GLN A 72 25.03 6.96 -19.54
C GLN A 72 24.11 6.24 -20.53
N LEU A 73 22.96 5.74 -20.08
CA LEU A 73 21.98 5.07 -20.95
C LEU A 73 21.32 6.04 -21.94
N PRO A 74 20.74 5.55 -23.04
CA PRO A 74 19.91 6.36 -23.92
C PRO A 74 18.78 7.07 -23.15
N THR A 75 18.46 8.31 -23.51
CA THR A 75 17.48 9.16 -22.78
C THR A 75 16.12 8.50 -22.58
N GLY A 76 15.63 7.75 -23.59
CA GLY A 76 14.40 6.97 -23.49
C GLY A 76 14.48 5.83 -22.45
N CYS A 77 15.64 5.16 -22.36
CA CYS A 77 15.88 4.14 -21.34
C CYS A 77 15.97 4.75 -19.94
N GLN A 78 16.69 5.86 -19.77
CA GLN A 78 16.77 6.58 -18.50
C GLN A 78 15.40 6.96 -17.98
N TYR A 79 14.58 7.54 -18.86
CA TYR A 79 13.23 7.94 -18.54
C TYR A 79 12.39 6.75 -18.08
N THR A 80 12.42 5.64 -18.83
CA THR A 80 11.68 4.44 -18.49
C THR A 80 12.13 3.87 -17.14
N ILE A 81 13.43 3.76 -16.87
CA ILE A 81 13.95 3.27 -15.59
C ILE A 81 13.50 4.14 -14.41
N LYS A 82 13.46 5.47 -14.57
CA LYS A 82 12.95 6.39 -13.54
C LYS A 82 11.46 6.15 -13.24
N LEU A 83 10.64 5.93 -14.27
CA LEU A 83 9.23 5.57 -14.08
C LEU A 83 9.08 4.26 -13.31
N LEU A 84 9.85 3.26 -13.70
CA LEU A 84 9.83 1.94 -13.09
C LEU A 84 10.24 2.00 -11.62
N ALA A 85 11.21 2.86 -11.29
CA ALA A 85 11.62 3.08 -9.91
C ALA A 85 10.48 3.64 -9.03
N CYS A 86 9.50 4.33 -9.61
CA CYS A 86 8.31 4.79 -8.91
C CYS A 86 7.34 3.64 -8.57
N LEU A 87 7.29 2.58 -9.39
CA LEU A 87 6.35 1.45 -9.25
C LEU A 87 6.81 0.39 -8.25
N GLY A 88 8.13 0.23 -8.05
CA GLY A 88 8.70 -0.74 -7.13
C GLY A 88 9.85 -1.54 -7.74
N SER A 89 10.21 -2.65 -7.09
CA SER A 89 11.34 -3.49 -7.51
C SER A 89 11.00 -4.46 -8.65
N LYS A 90 9.71 -4.70 -8.92
CA LYS A 90 9.21 -5.67 -9.92
C LYS A 90 8.00 -5.10 -10.65
N PHE A 91 7.94 -5.32 -11.96
CA PHE A 91 6.86 -4.78 -12.80
C PHE A 91 6.60 -5.66 -14.02
N ASP A 92 5.34 -5.64 -14.46
CA ASP A 92 4.86 -6.37 -15.61
C ASP A 92 4.94 -5.49 -16.87
N GLU A 93 5.33 -6.10 -17.99
CA GLU A 93 5.45 -5.44 -19.29
C GLU A 93 4.12 -4.83 -19.77
N SER A 94 2.97 -5.36 -19.35
CA SER A 94 1.66 -4.78 -19.66
C SER A 94 1.46 -3.40 -19.00
N ILE A 95 1.93 -3.21 -17.77
CA ILE A 95 1.85 -1.93 -17.05
C ILE A 95 2.81 -0.92 -17.70
N LEU A 96 4.00 -1.40 -18.08
CA LEU A 96 4.98 -0.60 -18.80
C LEU A 96 4.43 -0.11 -20.15
N THR A 97 3.87 -1.03 -20.94
CA THR A 97 3.19 -0.72 -22.19
C THR A 97 2.14 0.35 -21.96
N LEU A 98 1.29 0.16 -20.96
CA LEU A 98 0.21 1.08 -20.66
C LEU A 98 0.70 2.49 -20.30
N LEU A 99 1.80 2.60 -19.54
CA LEU A 99 2.38 3.89 -19.17
C LEU A 99 3.06 4.58 -20.35
N ILE A 100 3.72 3.83 -21.23
CA ILE A 100 4.53 4.39 -22.32
C ILE A 100 3.69 4.62 -23.59
N SER A 101 2.99 3.60 -24.08
CA SER A 101 2.38 3.61 -25.40
C SER A 101 1.07 4.39 -25.46
N LYS A 102 0.24 4.28 -24.43
CA LYS A 102 -1.10 4.90 -24.43
C LYS A 102 -1.11 6.36 -23.98
N GLY A 103 -0.02 6.84 -23.37
CA GLY A 103 0.04 8.19 -22.79
C GLY A 103 1.06 9.15 -23.42
N GLY A 104 1.99 8.69 -24.26
CA GLY A 104 3.11 9.53 -24.70
C GLY A 104 4.11 9.83 -23.58
N ASN A 105 5.03 10.77 -23.76
CA ASN A 105 6.05 11.09 -22.76
C ASN A 105 5.45 11.84 -21.54
N LEU A 106 5.48 11.24 -20.35
CA LEU A 106 4.98 11.80 -19.08
C LEU A 106 5.69 13.10 -18.74
N ASN A 107 7.00 13.22 -19.03
CA ASN A 107 7.74 14.45 -18.76
C ASN A 107 7.29 15.60 -19.68
N GLU A 108 6.89 15.28 -20.92
CA GLU A 108 6.32 16.28 -21.83
C GLU A 108 4.90 16.66 -21.42
N GLU A 109 4.11 15.70 -20.94
CA GLU A 109 2.78 15.95 -20.37
C GLU A 109 2.87 16.82 -19.11
N MET A 110 3.83 16.56 -18.21
CA MET A 110 4.14 17.42 -17.06
C MET A 110 4.53 18.85 -17.45
N ARG A 111 5.18 19.02 -18.62
CA ARG A 111 5.58 20.32 -19.18
C ARG A 111 4.52 20.96 -20.08
N GLY A 112 3.33 20.37 -20.20
CA GLY A 112 2.23 20.89 -21.01
C GLY A 112 2.44 20.81 -22.54
N LYS A 113 3.36 19.95 -23.01
CA LYS A 113 3.74 19.82 -24.44
C LYS A 113 3.41 18.45 -25.05
N GLY A 114 2.67 17.58 -24.34
CA GLY A 114 2.43 16.21 -24.75
C GLY A 114 1.64 16.08 -26.06
N GLN A 115 2.33 15.80 -27.16
CA GLN A 115 1.71 15.41 -28.43
C GLN A 115 1.84 13.89 -28.62
N ARG A 116 0.74 13.22 -28.99
CA ARG A 116 0.73 11.79 -29.26
C ARG A 116 1.68 11.46 -30.42
N ARG A 117 2.64 10.57 -30.20
CA ARG A 117 3.36 9.86 -31.26
C ARG A 117 3.01 8.38 -31.17
N GLU A 118 2.08 7.94 -32.02
CA GLU A 118 1.52 6.57 -32.00
C GLU A 118 2.49 5.47 -32.49
N ASN A 119 3.71 5.82 -32.94
CA ASN A 119 4.63 4.88 -33.60
C ASN A 119 5.91 4.51 -32.84
N GLU A 120 6.12 4.92 -31.58
CA GLU A 120 7.37 4.64 -30.84
C GLU A 120 7.33 3.42 -29.91
N SER A 121 6.19 2.71 -29.81
CA SER A 121 6.02 1.65 -28.80
C SER A 121 7.00 0.48 -28.95
N ASN A 122 7.35 0.08 -30.18
CA ASN A 122 8.29 -1.03 -30.40
C ASN A 122 9.76 -0.65 -30.15
N SER A 123 10.14 0.62 -30.27
CA SER A 123 11.54 1.03 -30.05
C SER A 123 11.89 1.19 -28.57
N GLN A 124 10.91 1.38 -27.69
CA GLN A 124 11.16 1.61 -26.26
C GLN A 124 11.32 0.32 -25.45
N PHE A 125 10.76 -0.82 -25.88
CA PHE A 125 11.06 -2.12 -25.23
C PHE A 125 12.48 -2.58 -25.53
N SER A 126 12.96 -2.38 -26.76
CA SER A 126 14.37 -2.64 -27.09
C SER A 126 15.32 -1.71 -26.32
N MET A 127 14.86 -0.55 -25.81
CA MET A 127 15.67 0.32 -24.97
C MET A 127 15.90 -0.25 -23.57
N LEU A 128 15.01 -1.09 -23.04
CA LEU A 128 15.22 -1.75 -21.75
C LEU A 128 16.15 -2.95 -21.82
N ASP A 129 16.31 -3.56 -23.00
CA ASP A 129 17.29 -4.63 -23.20
C ASP A 129 18.71 -4.09 -22.92
N VAL A 130 19.01 -2.83 -23.27
CA VAL A 130 20.28 -2.17 -22.89
C VAL A 130 20.47 -2.13 -21.37
N ALA A 131 19.41 -1.88 -20.60
CA ALA A 131 19.49 -1.87 -19.13
C ALA A 131 19.63 -3.29 -18.55
N VAL A 132 19.16 -4.31 -19.27
CA VAL A 132 19.37 -5.72 -18.92
C VAL A 132 20.81 -6.11 -19.19
N ASP A 133 21.37 -5.73 -20.35
CA ASP A 133 22.75 -5.98 -20.73
C ASP A 133 23.74 -5.30 -19.77
N GLU A 134 23.43 -4.08 -19.34
CA GLU A 134 24.19 -3.34 -18.31
C GLU A 134 24.03 -3.91 -16.88
N GLY A 135 23.22 -4.95 -16.71
CA GLY A 135 22.99 -5.61 -15.43
C GLY A 135 22.17 -4.79 -14.43
N LEU A 136 21.51 -3.72 -14.86
CA LEU A 136 20.66 -2.87 -14.03
C LEU A 136 19.29 -3.51 -13.79
N LEU A 137 18.79 -4.21 -14.81
CA LEU A 137 17.54 -4.95 -14.79
C LEU A 137 17.76 -6.44 -15.07
N LYS A 138 16.82 -7.26 -14.63
CA LYS A 138 16.69 -8.67 -14.98
C LYS A 138 15.33 -8.89 -15.63
N LYS A 139 15.31 -9.58 -16.77
CA LYS A 139 14.08 -9.97 -17.48
C LYS A 139 13.74 -11.43 -17.15
N LYS A 140 12.53 -11.68 -16.68
CA LYS A 140 11.99 -13.03 -16.40
C LYS A 140 10.60 -13.17 -17.02
N GLY A 141 10.56 -13.72 -18.23
CA GLY A 141 9.32 -13.73 -19.03
C GLY A 141 8.88 -12.31 -19.37
N SER A 142 7.60 -11.99 -19.11
CA SER A 142 7.01 -10.65 -19.29
C SER A 142 7.26 -9.70 -18.11
N LYS A 143 8.21 -10.01 -17.23
CA LYS A 143 8.49 -9.22 -16.03
C LYS A 143 9.90 -8.70 -16.04
N TYR A 144 10.04 -7.45 -15.62
CA TYR A 144 11.32 -6.82 -15.36
C TYR A 144 11.47 -6.60 -13.86
N ILE A 145 12.70 -6.77 -13.38
CA ILE A 145 13.06 -6.72 -11.97
C ILE A 145 14.34 -5.90 -11.85
N PHE A 146 14.40 -4.94 -10.93
CA PHE A 146 15.67 -4.30 -10.60
C PHE A 146 16.65 -5.34 -10.08
N ALA A 147 17.87 -5.37 -10.61
CA ALA A 147 18.85 -6.38 -10.19
C ALA A 147 19.15 -6.29 -8.69
N HIS A 148 18.99 -5.09 -8.11
CA HIS A 148 19.09 -4.80 -6.68
C HIS A 148 18.26 -3.55 -6.30
N ASP A 149 17.77 -3.50 -5.06
CA ASP A 149 17.06 -2.33 -4.51
C ASP A 149 17.85 -1.02 -4.60
N GLN A 150 19.19 -1.01 -4.51
CA GLN A 150 19.98 0.21 -4.61
C GLN A 150 19.93 0.82 -6.01
N ILE A 151 19.77 0.00 -7.06
CA ILE A 151 19.59 0.48 -8.43
C ILE A 151 18.22 1.18 -8.54
N GLN A 152 17.18 0.62 -7.93
CA GLN A 152 15.87 1.26 -7.87
C GLN A 152 15.96 2.62 -7.15
N HIS A 153 16.64 2.67 -5.99
CA HIS A 153 16.81 3.91 -5.24
C HIS A 153 17.62 4.95 -6.02
N ALA A 154 18.69 4.55 -6.70
CA ALA A 154 19.49 5.41 -7.57
C ALA A 154 18.64 5.98 -8.71
N ALA A 155 17.90 5.12 -9.42
CA ALA A 155 16.97 5.52 -10.46
C ALA A 155 15.92 6.52 -9.96
N TYR A 156 15.30 6.26 -8.81
CA TYR A 156 14.33 7.17 -8.20
C TYR A 156 14.97 8.51 -7.78
N SER A 157 16.21 8.47 -7.31
CA SER A 157 16.95 9.64 -6.87
C SER A 157 17.28 10.60 -8.02
N LEU A 158 17.39 10.09 -9.25
CA LEU A 158 17.56 10.89 -10.47
C LEU A 158 16.30 11.66 -10.90
N ILE A 159 15.18 11.52 -10.18
CA ILE A 159 13.97 12.32 -10.37
C ILE A 159 14.03 13.52 -9.43
N PRO A 160 13.96 14.77 -9.94
CA PRO A 160 13.95 15.97 -9.12
C PRO A 160 12.85 15.93 -8.05
N VAL A 161 13.18 16.31 -6.81
CA VAL A 161 12.28 16.17 -5.65
C VAL A 161 10.96 16.94 -5.83
N ASN A 162 11.01 18.07 -6.52
CA ASN A 162 9.84 18.87 -6.89
C ASN A 162 8.95 18.16 -7.93
N GLU A 163 9.51 17.38 -8.84
CA GLU A 163 8.78 16.67 -9.92
C GLU A 163 8.15 15.35 -9.46
N ARG A 164 8.73 14.69 -8.44
CA ARG A 164 8.30 13.33 -7.98
C ARG A 164 6.81 13.18 -7.75
N GLY A 165 6.18 14.12 -7.04
CA GLY A 165 4.76 13.99 -6.72
C GLY A 165 3.86 14.14 -7.94
N GLN A 166 4.19 15.04 -8.87
CA GLN A 166 3.41 15.20 -10.10
C GLN A 166 3.57 13.96 -10.99
N LEU A 167 4.77 13.38 -11.03
CA LEU A 167 5.02 12.13 -11.72
C LEU A 167 4.21 10.97 -11.12
N HIS A 168 4.20 10.84 -9.79
CA HIS A 168 3.40 9.84 -9.09
C HIS A 168 1.89 9.98 -9.37
N ARG A 169 1.35 11.20 -9.32
CA ARG A 169 -0.04 11.48 -9.71
C ARG A 169 -0.32 11.00 -11.13
N LEU A 170 0.56 11.35 -12.06
CA LEU A 170 0.36 11.05 -13.48
C LEU A 170 0.45 9.54 -13.78
N ILE A 171 1.37 8.82 -13.12
CA ILE A 171 1.44 7.35 -13.19
C ILE A 171 0.12 6.74 -12.72
N GLY A 172 -0.36 7.12 -11.52
CA GLY A 172 -1.61 6.60 -10.97
C GLY A 172 -2.83 6.89 -11.87
N HIS A 173 -2.92 8.12 -12.39
CA HIS A 173 -3.99 8.53 -13.29
C HIS A 173 -3.95 7.78 -14.63
N ARG A 174 -2.78 7.59 -15.23
CA ARG A 174 -2.66 6.82 -16.47
C ARG A 174 -3.03 5.36 -16.28
N ILE A 175 -2.64 4.75 -15.16
CA ILE A 175 -3.05 3.37 -14.84
C ILE A 175 -4.58 3.29 -14.78
N LEU A 176 -5.23 4.18 -14.03
CA LEU A 176 -6.70 4.20 -13.96
C LEU A 176 -7.38 4.43 -15.31
N LYS A 177 -6.86 5.36 -16.12
CA LYS A 177 -7.50 5.76 -17.38
C LYS A 177 -7.49 4.66 -18.43
N TYR A 178 -6.44 3.85 -18.47
CA TYR A 178 -6.21 2.91 -19.58
C TYR A 178 -6.32 1.43 -19.18
N MET A 179 -6.40 1.13 -17.88
CA MET A 179 -6.56 -0.23 -17.40
C MET A 179 -8.03 -0.67 -17.56
N PRO A 180 -8.29 -1.88 -18.06
CA PRO A 180 -9.64 -2.44 -18.07
C PRO A 180 -10.24 -2.55 -16.66
N ASP A 181 -11.53 -2.24 -16.51
CA ASP A 181 -12.22 -2.21 -15.22
C ASP A 181 -12.12 -3.54 -14.45
N ASP A 182 -12.16 -4.67 -15.15
CA ASP A 182 -12.01 -6.03 -14.59
C ASP A 182 -10.62 -6.29 -13.99
N LYS A 183 -9.62 -5.46 -14.31
CA LYS A 183 -8.24 -5.60 -13.82
C LYS A 183 -7.86 -4.56 -12.77
N VAL A 184 -8.67 -3.53 -12.55
CA VAL A 184 -8.34 -2.45 -11.59
C VAL A 184 -8.11 -3.00 -10.19
N ASP A 185 -8.90 -3.99 -9.74
CA ASP A 185 -8.74 -4.58 -8.41
C ASP A 185 -7.37 -5.26 -8.21
N ASN A 186 -6.77 -5.81 -9.27
CA ASN A 186 -5.46 -6.46 -9.22
C ASN A 186 -4.31 -5.46 -9.04
N VAL A 187 -4.52 -4.22 -9.49
CA VAL A 187 -3.52 -3.13 -9.41
C VAL A 187 -3.93 -2.05 -8.41
N LEU A 188 -5.01 -2.24 -7.65
CA LEU A 188 -5.60 -1.23 -6.77
C LEU A 188 -4.57 -0.61 -5.81
N PHE A 189 -3.80 -1.44 -5.09
CA PHE A 189 -2.77 -0.94 -4.18
C PHE A 189 -1.71 -0.14 -4.90
N MET A 190 -1.25 -0.62 -6.06
CA MET A 190 -0.26 0.10 -6.87
C MET A 190 -0.78 1.48 -7.28
N VAL A 191 -2.00 1.56 -7.80
CA VAL A 191 -2.62 2.82 -8.20
C VAL A 191 -2.76 3.78 -7.02
N VAL A 192 -3.32 3.30 -5.91
CA VAL A 192 -3.57 4.13 -4.72
C VAL A 192 -2.26 4.62 -4.11
N ASP A 193 -1.22 3.79 -4.08
CA ASP A 193 0.10 4.19 -3.60
C ASP A 193 0.71 5.30 -4.46
N GLN A 194 0.59 5.21 -5.79
CA GLN A 194 1.04 6.27 -6.69
C GLN A 194 0.27 7.57 -6.43
N LEU A 195 -1.06 7.52 -6.41
CA LEU A 195 -1.87 8.72 -6.21
C LEU A 195 -1.68 9.34 -4.82
N ASN A 196 -1.54 8.54 -3.76
CA ASN A 196 -1.28 9.02 -2.41
C ASN A 196 0.08 9.74 -2.30
N ARG A 197 1.12 9.27 -3.00
CA ARG A 197 2.42 9.96 -3.11
C ARG A 197 2.32 11.25 -3.92
N GLY A 198 1.39 11.31 -4.88
CA GLY A 198 1.12 12.48 -5.71
C GLY A 198 0.07 13.45 -5.16
N LYS A 199 -0.57 13.15 -4.02
CA LYS A 199 -1.79 13.84 -3.54
C LYS A 199 -1.67 15.36 -3.42
N ARG A 200 -0.47 15.88 -3.14
CA ARG A 200 -0.21 17.32 -3.01
C ARG A 200 -0.40 18.10 -4.33
N PHE A 201 -0.45 17.39 -5.47
CA PHE A 201 -0.67 17.95 -6.80
C PHE A 201 -2.08 17.68 -7.32
N ILE A 202 -2.98 17.19 -6.47
CA ILE A 202 -4.41 17.05 -6.80
C ILE A 202 -5.07 18.39 -6.49
N GLU A 203 -5.39 19.13 -7.55
CA GLU A 203 -6.02 20.44 -7.44
C GLU A 203 -7.54 20.36 -7.57
N GLU A 204 -8.05 19.46 -8.41
CA GLU A 204 -9.48 19.29 -8.64
C GLU A 204 -10.15 18.48 -7.53
N GLU A 205 -11.32 18.94 -7.07
CA GLU A 205 -12.09 18.25 -6.02
C GLU A 205 -12.58 16.87 -6.46
N SER A 206 -13.00 16.76 -7.73
CA SER A 206 -13.41 15.51 -8.36
C SER A 206 -12.31 14.45 -8.28
N GLU A 207 -11.06 14.82 -8.56
CA GLU A 207 -9.91 13.94 -8.46
C GLU A 207 -9.63 13.55 -7.00
N GLY A 208 -9.77 14.48 -6.06
CA GLY A 208 -9.64 14.20 -4.63
C GLY A 208 -10.69 13.20 -4.14
N ILE A 209 -11.95 13.35 -4.56
CA ILE A 209 -13.04 12.41 -4.26
C ILE A 209 -12.76 11.04 -4.88
N GLN A 210 -12.28 10.99 -6.12
CA GLN A 210 -11.90 9.74 -6.77
C GLN A 210 -10.78 9.01 -5.99
N LEU A 211 -9.76 9.74 -5.52
CA LEU A 211 -8.71 9.16 -4.68
C LEU A 211 -9.26 8.70 -3.32
N ALA A 212 -10.20 9.42 -2.72
CA ALA A 212 -10.85 9.00 -1.47
C ALA A 212 -11.62 7.68 -1.65
N ILE A 213 -12.36 7.51 -2.75
CA ILE A 213 -13.07 6.27 -3.10
C ILE A 213 -12.08 5.11 -3.28
N LEU A 214 -10.97 5.33 -3.97
CA LEU A 214 -9.96 4.29 -4.17
C LEU A 214 -9.27 3.90 -2.85
N ASN A 215 -8.99 4.87 -1.98
CA ASN A 215 -8.46 4.63 -0.64
C ASN A 215 -9.44 3.87 0.25
N LEU A 216 -10.75 4.13 0.15
CA LEU A 216 -11.77 3.34 0.84
C LEU A 216 -11.69 1.87 0.40
N ARG A 217 -11.72 1.62 -0.91
CA ARG A 217 -11.61 0.26 -1.48
C ARG A 217 -10.31 -0.43 -1.07
N ALA A 218 -9.18 0.27 -1.13
CA ALA A 218 -7.88 -0.28 -0.72
C ALA A 218 -7.86 -0.58 0.78
N GLY A 219 -8.44 0.29 1.60
CA GLY A 219 -8.60 0.11 3.03
C GLY A 219 -9.42 -1.12 3.40
N GLU A 220 -10.56 -1.32 2.75
CA GLU A 220 -11.44 -2.47 2.95
C GLU A 220 -10.81 -3.78 2.45
N LYS A 221 -10.12 -3.74 1.31
CA LYS A 221 -9.35 -4.88 0.81
C LYS A 221 -8.18 -5.24 1.74
N ALA A 222 -7.48 -4.26 2.29
CA ALA A 222 -6.42 -4.50 3.27
C ALA A 222 -7.00 -5.08 4.57
N MET A 223 -8.18 -4.62 5.00
CA MET A 223 -8.90 -5.17 6.14
C MET A 223 -9.24 -6.65 5.95
N SER A 224 -9.78 -7.05 4.78
CA SER A 224 -10.13 -8.45 4.51
C SER A 224 -8.91 -9.37 4.42
N LEU A 225 -7.72 -8.82 4.14
CA LEU A 225 -6.43 -9.51 4.16
C LEU A 225 -5.73 -9.45 5.52
N ALA A 226 -6.39 -8.95 6.56
CA ALA A 226 -5.84 -8.74 7.91
C ALA A 226 -4.56 -7.87 7.96
N THR A 227 -4.34 -7.01 6.96
CA THR A 227 -3.24 -6.02 6.96
C THR A 227 -3.71 -4.71 7.58
N PHE A 228 -4.03 -4.75 8.88
CA PHE A 228 -4.73 -3.66 9.59
C PHE A 228 -3.98 -2.32 9.60
N LEU A 229 -2.65 -2.32 9.65
CA LEU A 229 -1.85 -1.09 9.55
C LEU A 229 -1.98 -0.45 8.17
N ALA A 230 -1.93 -1.25 7.10
CA ALA A 230 -2.12 -0.77 5.73
C ALA A 230 -3.55 -0.25 5.53
N SER A 231 -4.55 -0.99 6.04
CA SER A 231 -5.95 -0.56 6.03
C SER A 231 -6.14 0.82 6.66
N ALA A 232 -5.62 1.01 7.88
CA ALA A 232 -5.64 2.29 8.56
C ALA A 232 -4.97 3.40 7.75
N SER A 233 -3.81 3.13 7.14
CA SER A 233 -3.08 4.09 6.32
C SER A 233 -3.89 4.56 5.11
N TYR A 234 -4.48 3.65 4.35
CA TYR A 234 -5.31 4.00 3.19
C TYR A 234 -6.55 4.79 3.60
N LEU A 235 -7.28 4.31 4.61
CA LEU A 235 -8.50 4.98 5.07
C LEU A 235 -8.21 6.40 5.57
N LYS A 236 -7.09 6.59 6.29
CA LYS A 236 -6.63 7.92 6.71
C LYS A 236 -6.28 8.80 5.51
N ALA A 237 -5.57 8.26 4.52
CA ALA A 237 -5.25 9.00 3.29
C ALA A 237 -6.51 9.42 2.52
N GLY A 238 -7.54 8.56 2.50
CA GLY A 238 -8.85 8.88 1.91
C GLY A 238 -9.61 9.97 2.67
N ILE A 239 -9.51 10.00 4.00
CA ILE A 239 -10.05 11.12 4.81
C ILE A 239 -9.29 12.41 4.51
N ASP A 240 -7.97 12.36 4.43
CA ASP A 240 -7.10 13.54 4.31
C ASP A 240 -7.17 14.25 2.96
N VAL A 241 -7.69 13.60 1.92
CA VAL A 241 -7.85 14.21 0.59
C VAL A 241 -9.22 14.89 0.42
N LEU A 242 -10.19 14.60 1.30
CA LEU A 242 -11.48 15.26 1.26
C LEU A 242 -11.38 16.70 1.76
N ARG A 243 -12.00 17.64 1.02
CA ARG A 243 -12.05 19.06 1.39
C ARG A 243 -13.02 19.31 2.55
N ASP A 244 -12.89 20.48 3.17
CA ASP A 244 -13.80 20.92 4.22
C ASP A 244 -15.27 20.87 3.77
N GLY A 245 -16.16 20.46 4.67
CA GLY A 245 -17.57 20.28 4.35
C GLY A 245 -17.93 18.96 3.67
N HIS A 246 -16.98 18.03 3.52
CA HIS A 246 -17.21 16.71 2.90
C HIS A 246 -18.33 15.88 3.56
N TRP A 247 -18.64 16.09 4.85
CA TRP A 247 -19.81 15.46 5.49
C TRP A 247 -21.15 15.92 4.89
N LYS A 248 -21.21 17.08 4.22
CA LYS A 248 -22.40 17.55 3.51
C LYS A 248 -22.38 17.17 2.03
N THR A 249 -21.23 17.34 1.36
CA THR A 249 -21.11 17.13 -0.10
C THR A 249 -20.85 15.68 -0.49
N ASN A 250 -20.24 14.90 0.39
CA ASN A 250 -19.82 13.51 0.18
C ASN A 250 -20.16 12.65 1.42
N TYR A 251 -21.40 12.74 1.90
CA TYR A 251 -21.85 12.15 3.16
C TYR A 251 -21.54 10.65 3.26
N ASP A 252 -21.98 9.84 2.28
CA ASP A 252 -21.84 8.39 2.32
C ASP A 252 -20.37 7.94 2.30
N LEU A 253 -19.55 8.61 1.49
CA LEU A 253 -18.11 8.36 1.42
C LEU A 253 -17.41 8.70 2.74
N SER A 254 -17.76 9.84 3.34
CA SER A 254 -17.25 10.27 4.64
C SER A 254 -17.63 9.27 5.73
N LEU A 255 -18.90 8.86 5.76
CA LEU A 255 -19.41 7.91 6.72
C LEU A 255 -18.66 6.56 6.63
N GLN A 256 -18.48 6.05 5.41
CA GLN A 256 -17.77 4.79 5.17
C GLN A 256 -16.29 4.88 5.55
N LEU A 257 -15.58 5.92 5.13
CA LEU A 257 -14.16 6.12 5.46
C LEU A 257 -13.92 6.19 6.96
N TYR A 258 -14.69 7.02 7.68
CA TYR A 258 -14.50 7.18 9.12
C TYR A 258 -14.91 5.91 9.89
N SER A 259 -15.98 5.22 9.47
CA SER A 259 -16.41 3.97 10.11
C SER A 259 -15.39 2.84 9.90
N SER A 260 -14.93 2.65 8.66
CA SER A 260 -13.87 1.68 8.33
C SER A 260 -12.56 2.04 9.05
N TYR A 261 -12.23 3.33 9.18
CA TYR A 261 -11.01 3.76 9.87
C TYR A 261 -11.08 3.44 11.37
N ALA A 262 -12.23 3.66 12.02
CA ALA A 262 -12.43 3.26 13.42
C ALA A 262 -12.23 1.75 13.61
N GLU A 263 -12.76 0.91 12.71
CA GLU A 263 -12.55 -0.54 12.74
C GLU A 263 -11.07 -0.91 12.60
N ALA A 264 -10.35 -0.26 11.67
CA ALA A 264 -8.92 -0.49 11.49
C ALA A 264 -8.11 -0.10 12.73
N GLN A 265 -8.47 1.02 13.39
CA GLN A 265 -7.82 1.43 14.64
C GLN A 265 -8.11 0.46 15.78
N TYR A 266 -9.33 -0.09 15.86
CA TYR A 266 -9.66 -1.14 16.82
C TYR A 266 -8.80 -2.38 16.63
N CYS A 267 -8.68 -2.88 15.38
CA CYS A 267 -7.84 -4.05 15.08
C CYS A 267 -6.35 -3.81 15.37
N ASN A 268 -5.88 -2.57 15.29
CA ASN A 268 -4.51 -2.18 15.66
C ASN A 268 -4.35 -1.89 17.17
N GLY A 269 -5.40 -2.00 17.98
CA GLY A 269 -5.35 -1.73 19.42
C GLY A 269 -5.30 -0.23 19.80
N HIS A 270 -5.52 0.68 18.86
CA HIS A 270 -5.50 2.12 19.08
C HIS A 270 -6.85 2.64 19.62
N PHE A 271 -7.25 2.17 20.80
CA PHE A 271 -8.59 2.39 21.34
C PHE A 271 -8.95 3.87 21.61
N HIS A 272 -7.99 4.71 21.96
CA HIS A 272 -8.23 6.15 22.12
C HIS A 272 -8.65 6.79 20.79
N GLU A 273 -8.00 6.39 19.70
CA GLU A 273 -8.32 6.88 18.36
C GLU A 273 -9.68 6.39 17.89
N VAL A 274 -10.06 5.15 18.24
CA VAL A 274 -11.43 4.65 18.02
C VAL A 274 -12.46 5.57 18.65
N GLY A 275 -12.28 5.96 19.91
CA GLY A 275 -13.19 6.88 20.60
C GLY A 275 -13.28 8.24 19.92
N ARG A 276 -12.14 8.81 19.53
CA ARG A 276 -12.06 10.10 18.82
C ARG A 276 -12.82 10.06 17.50
N ILE A 277 -12.56 9.05 16.66
CA ILE A 277 -13.18 8.90 15.34
C ILE A 277 -14.68 8.57 15.47
N ALA A 278 -15.04 7.71 16.42
CA ALA A 278 -16.44 7.41 16.73
C ALA A 278 -17.22 8.66 17.12
N GLY A 279 -16.64 9.52 17.94
CA GLY A 279 -17.25 10.80 18.31
C GLY A 279 -17.55 11.70 17.11
N ILE A 280 -16.66 11.71 16.11
CA ILE A 280 -16.88 12.48 14.87
C ILE A 280 -18.08 11.90 14.10
N VAL A 281 -18.13 10.58 13.89
CA VAL A 281 -19.23 9.92 13.18
C VAL A 281 -20.56 10.12 13.90
N ILE A 282 -20.60 9.94 15.23
CA ILE A 282 -21.82 10.10 16.03
C ILE A 282 -22.36 11.53 15.96
N LYS A 283 -21.48 12.53 15.89
CA LYS A 283 -21.83 13.95 15.76
C LYS A 283 -22.32 14.31 14.36
N GLN A 284 -21.69 13.76 13.31
CA GLN A 284 -21.96 14.13 11.91
C GLN A 284 -23.09 13.32 11.27
N ALA A 285 -23.30 12.07 11.70
CA ALA A 285 -24.33 11.21 11.13
C ALA A 285 -25.73 11.73 11.43
N THR A 286 -26.54 11.87 10.37
CA THR A 286 -27.88 12.47 10.40
C THR A 286 -28.96 11.51 10.89
N MET A 287 -28.74 10.21 10.72
CA MET A 287 -29.65 9.14 11.14
C MET A 287 -28.97 8.22 12.15
N PHE A 288 -29.75 7.64 13.06
CA PHE A 288 -29.22 6.71 14.05
C PHE A 288 -28.60 5.47 13.41
N ASP A 289 -29.22 4.92 12.37
CA ASP A 289 -28.75 3.71 11.67
C ASP A 289 -27.32 3.86 11.13
N ASN A 290 -26.96 5.07 10.69
CA ASN A 290 -25.63 5.40 10.21
C ASN A 290 -24.55 5.35 11.31
N LYS A 291 -24.96 5.38 12.59
CA LYS A 291 -24.06 5.31 13.76
C LYS A 291 -23.80 3.87 14.20
N LEU A 292 -24.61 2.90 13.76
CA LEU A 292 -24.55 1.52 14.26
C LEU A 292 -23.18 0.87 14.05
N ARG A 293 -22.58 1.07 12.88
CA ARG A 293 -21.26 0.52 12.56
C ARG A 293 -20.19 1.00 13.55
N VAL A 294 -20.19 2.29 13.87
CA VAL A 294 -19.19 2.86 14.78
C VAL A 294 -19.49 2.55 16.25
N TYR A 295 -20.76 2.45 16.64
CA TYR A 295 -21.14 1.98 17.98
C TYR A 295 -20.68 0.55 18.22
N ALA A 296 -20.85 -0.35 17.25
CA ALA A 296 -20.36 -1.73 17.36
C ALA A 296 -18.85 -1.77 17.63
N THR A 297 -18.07 -0.95 16.92
CA THR A 297 -16.62 -0.83 17.12
C THR A 297 -16.27 -0.21 18.47
N LEU A 298 -17.00 0.81 18.91
CA LEU A 298 -16.78 1.47 20.20
C LEU A 298 -17.07 0.54 21.39
N ILE A 299 -18.15 -0.24 21.33
CA ILE A 299 -18.52 -1.23 22.35
C ILE A 299 -17.43 -2.32 22.45
N LYS A 300 -16.96 -2.84 21.31
CA LYS A 300 -15.84 -3.79 21.27
C LYS A 300 -14.55 -3.19 21.84
N SER A 301 -14.25 -1.94 21.51
CA SER A 301 -13.10 -1.19 22.04
C SER A 301 -13.16 -1.05 23.56
N LEU A 302 -14.33 -0.72 24.13
CA LEU A 302 -14.53 -0.66 25.59
C LEU A 302 -14.32 -2.03 26.25
N ALA A 303 -14.88 -3.10 25.67
CA ALA A 303 -14.68 -4.46 26.17
C ALA A 303 -13.20 -4.86 26.12
N GLY A 304 -12.49 -4.58 25.03
CA GLY A 304 -11.06 -4.85 24.87
C GLY A 304 -10.15 -4.09 25.86
N ARG A 305 -10.66 -3.00 26.44
CA ARG A 305 -9.98 -2.22 27.49
C ARG A 305 -10.32 -2.64 28.92
N ASN A 306 -11.04 -3.76 29.10
CA ASN A 306 -11.53 -4.21 30.40
C ASN A 306 -12.49 -3.18 31.05
N MET A 307 -13.25 -2.46 30.22
CA MET A 307 -14.32 -1.53 30.63
C MET A 307 -15.69 -2.18 30.34
N GLN A 308 -15.94 -3.36 30.90
CA GLN A 308 -17.11 -4.19 30.58
C GLN A 308 -18.42 -3.49 30.92
N GLN A 309 -18.49 -2.82 32.07
CA GLN A 309 -19.70 -2.10 32.48
C GLN A 309 -20.04 -0.99 31.48
N ASP A 310 -19.05 -0.23 31.00
CA ASP A 310 -19.27 0.83 30.01
C ASP A 310 -19.65 0.25 28.64
N SER A 311 -19.05 -0.87 28.25
CA SER A 311 -19.40 -1.61 27.03
C SER A 311 -20.87 -2.06 27.04
N ILE A 312 -21.31 -2.66 28.15
CA ILE A 312 -22.69 -3.13 28.34
C ILE A 312 -23.66 -1.96 28.41
N LYS A 313 -23.35 -0.91 29.18
CA LYS A 313 -24.18 0.30 29.27
C LYS A 313 -24.38 0.94 27.90
N LEU A 314 -23.32 1.07 27.11
CA LEU A 314 -23.41 1.60 25.76
C LEU A 314 -24.23 0.68 24.84
N GLY A 315 -24.00 -0.62 24.88
CA GLY A 315 -24.77 -1.56 24.05
C GLY A 315 -26.26 -1.62 24.40
N ILE A 316 -26.64 -1.58 25.69
CA ILE A 316 -28.04 -1.48 26.12
C ILE A 316 -28.67 -0.17 25.59
N SER A 317 -27.94 0.95 25.64
CA SER A 317 -28.47 2.21 25.09
C SER A 317 -28.74 2.11 23.58
N VAL A 318 -27.87 1.43 22.83
CA VAL A 318 -28.07 1.20 21.39
C VAL A 318 -29.24 0.25 21.13
N LEU A 319 -29.38 -0.83 21.91
CA LEU A 319 -30.51 -1.75 21.81
C LEU A 319 -31.85 -1.04 22.09
N THR A 320 -31.88 -0.14 23.07
CA THR A 320 -33.06 0.65 23.41
C THR A 320 -33.50 1.52 22.23
N GLU A 321 -32.55 2.21 21.57
CA GLU A 321 -32.81 3.00 20.35
C GLU A 321 -33.27 2.14 19.16
N LEU A 322 -32.86 0.86 19.11
CA LEU A 322 -33.34 -0.13 18.14
C LEU A 322 -34.72 -0.71 18.51
N GLY A 323 -35.30 -0.33 19.65
CA GLY A 323 -36.60 -0.80 20.12
C GLY A 323 -36.55 -2.10 20.92
N VAL A 324 -35.36 -2.54 21.37
CA VAL A 324 -35.18 -3.71 22.24
C VAL A 324 -34.97 -3.23 23.68
N GLU A 325 -35.98 -3.44 24.51
CA GLU A 325 -35.90 -3.13 25.94
C GLU A 325 -34.99 -4.14 26.65
N CYS A 326 -33.93 -3.64 27.27
CA CYS A 326 -33.01 -4.42 28.08
C CYS A 326 -32.88 -3.77 29.46
N PRO A 327 -33.43 -4.37 30.52
CA PRO A 327 -33.33 -3.80 31.85
C PRO A 327 -31.86 -3.76 32.31
N PRO A 328 -31.39 -2.66 32.92
CA PRO A 328 -30.00 -2.53 33.31
C PRO A 328 -29.65 -3.50 34.45
N PRO A 329 -28.42 -4.06 34.50
CA PRO A 329 -28.00 -4.92 35.60
C PRO A 329 -27.84 -4.14 36.92
N PRO A 330 -27.94 -4.81 38.08
CA PRO A 330 -28.19 -6.24 38.25
C PRO A 330 -29.68 -6.59 38.14
N LEU A 331 -30.00 -7.71 37.48
CA LEU A 331 -31.36 -8.24 37.41
C LEU A 331 -31.63 -9.23 38.56
N PRO A 332 -32.84 -9.25 39.14
CA PRO A 332 -33.20 -10.27 40.12
C PRO A 332 -33.09 -11.69 39.53
N LYS A 333 -32.45 -12.62 40.26
CA LYS A 333 -32.20 -13.99 39.79
C LYS A 333 -33.48 -14.71 39.34
N ASP A 334 -34.61 -14.44 39.98
CA ASP A 334 -35.88 -15.09 39.66
C ASP A 334 -36.48 -14.58 38.33
N VAL A 335 -36.20 -13.32 37.96
CA VAL A 335 -36.55 -12.78 36.64
C VAL A 335 -35.72 -13.48 35.57
N VAL A 336 -34.40 -13.56 35.75
CA VAL A 336 -33.50 -14.23 34.80
C VAL A 336 -33.85 -15.71 34.62
N LYS A 337 -34.12 -16.43 35.72
CA LYS A 337 -34.54 -17.84 35.67
C LYS A 337 -35.85 -18.03 34.90
N ARG A 338 -36.81 -17.12 35.08
CA ARG A 338 -38.10 -17.16 34.39
C ARG A 338 -37.92 -17.01 32.88
N GLU A 339 -37.18 -15.98 32.44
CA GLU A 339 -36.87 -15.75 31.02
C GLU A 339 -36.19 -16.97 30.38
N ILE A 340 -35.17 -17.55 31.04
CA ILE A 340 -34.50 -18.77 30.55
C ILE A 340 -35.48 -19.94 30.42
N MET A 341 -36.37 -20.11 31.39
CA MET A 341 -37.36 -21.19 31.37
C MET A 341 -38.39 -20.99 30.27
N GLU A 342 -38.89 -19.77 30.08
CA GLU A 342 -39.83 -19.43 29.00
C GLU A 342 -39.23 -19.70 27.62
N VAL A 343 -37.97 -19.32 27.41
CA VAL A 343 -37.23 -19.64 26.18
C VAL A 343 -37.07 -21.15 26.00
N LYS A 344 -36.64 -21.89 27.04
CA LYS A 344 -36.51 -23.36 26.96
C LYS A 344 -37.82 -24.05 26.59
N VAL A 345 -38.92 -23.69 27.24
CA VAL A 345 -40.24 -24.25 26.96
C VAL A 345 -40.67 -23.94 25.52
N LYS A 346 -40.36 -22.74 25.01
CA LYS A 346 -40.65 -22.38 23.62
C LYS A 346 -39.82 -23.21 22.63
N LEU A 347 -38.53 -23.43 22.92
CA LEU A 347 -37.65 -24.28 22.10
C LEU A 347 -38.12 -25.75 22.09
N GLU A 348 -38.46 -26.31 23.26
CA GLU A 348 -38.96 -27.70 23.39
C GLU A 348 -40.29 -27.93 22.65
N LYS A 349 -41.13 -26.89 22.54
CA LYS A 349 -42.40 -26.94 21.80
C LYS A 349 -42.26 -26.74 20.31
N THR A 350 -41.09 -26.35 19.81
CA THR A 350 -40.87 -26.06 18.39
C THR A 350 -40.09 -27.22 17.77
N THR A 351 -40.67 -27.85 16.75
CA THR A 351 -40.04 -28.99 16.07
C THR A 351 -38.93 -28.53 15.12
N ASP A 352 -37.98 -29.42 14.80
CA ASP A 352 -36.93 -29.14 13.81
C ASP A 352 -37.51 -28.70 12.45
N ALA A 353 -38.62 -29.32 12.02
CA ALA A 353 -39.31 -28.98 10.79
C ALA A 353 -39.92 -27.57 10.83
N GLU A 354 -40.44 -27.12 11.98
CA GLU A 354 -40.93 -25.76 12.15
C GLU A 354 -39.78 -24.74 12.14
N PHE A 355 -38.67 -25.04 12.83
CA PHE A 355 -37.49 -24.18 12.84
C PHE A 355 -36.90 -23.96 11.44
N LEU A 356 -36.75 -25.04 10.66
CA LEU A 356 -36.20 -24.98 9.31
C LEU A 356 -37.11 -24.22 8.33
N ASN A 357 -38.41 -24.13 8.64
CA ASN A 357 -39.39 -23.41 7.83
C ASN A 357 -39.66 -21.98 8.33
N TYR A 358 -38.96 -21.50 9.37
CA TYR A 358 -39.07 -20.10 9.76
C TYR A 358 -38.58 -19.19 8.63
N ARG A 359 -39.29 -18.07 8.48
CA ARG A 359 -38.89 -17.04 7.52
C ARG A 359 -37.62 -16.37 8.02
N GLU A 360 -36.71 -16.11 7.08
CA GLU A 360 -35.56 -15.27 7.35
C GLU A 360 -36.02 -13.90 7.87
N MET A 361 -35.33 -13.40 8.90
CA MET A 361 -35.62 -12.09 9.46
C MET A 361 -35.24 -11.02 8.43
N THR A 362 -36.20 -10.16 8.07
CA THR A 362 -36.00 -9.06 7.10
C THR A 362 -36.04 -7.67 7.74
N ASP A 363 -36.47 -7.56 9.00
CA ASP A 363 -36.47 -6.31 9.75
C ASP A 363 -35.02 -5.87 10.04
N THR A 364 -34.59 -4.79 9.39
CA THR A 364 -33.21 -4.28 9.47
C THR A 364 -32.83 -3.81 10.87
N LYS A 365 -33.78 -3.29 11.65
CA LYS A 365 -33.53 -2.88 13.05
C LYS A 365 -33.31 -4.10 13.93
N MET A 366 -34.11 -5.14 13.77
CA MET A 366 -33.95 -6.38 14.54
C MET A 366 -32.68 -7.14 14.13
N ILE A 367 -32.33 -7.16 12.85
CA ILE A 367 -31.03 -7.69 12.39
C ILE A 367 -29.87 -6.93 13.04
N ALA A 368 -29.96 -5.60 13.13
CA ALA A 368 -28.96 -4.79 13.83
C ALA A 368 -28.93 -5.12 15.33
N ALA A 369 -30.09 -5.22 15.99
CA ALA A 369 -30.18 -5.54 17.41
C ALA A 369 -29.54 -6.89 17.73
N MET A 370 -29.76 -7.92 16.89
CA MET A 370 -29.10 -9.22 17.02
C MET A 370 -27.56 -9.11 16.98
N LYS A 371 -27.00 -8.22 16.14
CA LYS A 371 -25.55 -7.96 16.11
C LYS A 371 -25.06 -7.35 17.43
N PHE A 372 -25.80 -6.41 18.01
CA PHE A 372 -25.42 -5.81 19.30
C PHE A 372 -25.55 -6.80 20.46
N LEU A 373 -26.62 -7.60 20.48
CA LEU A 373 -26.76 -8.70 21.45
C LEU A 373 -25.55 -9.64 21.38
N GLN A 374 -25.14 -10.04 20.18
CA GLN A 374 -23.95 -10.89 19.98
C GLN A 374 -22.67 -10.22 20.50
N ILE A 375 -22.45 -8.93 20.22
CA ILE A 375 -21.29 -8.18 20.71
C ILE A 375 -21.24 -8.14 22.24
N LEU A 376 -22.40 -8.04 22.89
CA LEU A 376 -22.52 -7.95 24.35
C LEU A 376 -22.35 -9.28 25.09
N ILE A 377 -22.40 -10.43 24.40
CA ILE A 377 -22.18 -11.74 25.04
C ILE A 377 -20.83 -11.78 25.76
N ALA A 378 -19.75 -11.42 25.07
CA ALA A 378 -18.40 -11.49 25.61
C ALA A 378 -18.20 -10.63 26.88
N PRO A 379 -18.48 -9.31 26.88
CA PRO A 379 -18.31 -8.50 28.10
C PRO A 379 -19.24 -8.92 29.25
N SER A 380 -20.39 -9.54 28.96
CA SER A 380 -21.33 -10.00 29.99
C SER A 380 -20.82 -11.20 30.81
N PHE A 381 -19.90 -12.00 30.27
CA PHE A 381 -19.26 -13.12 31.02
C PHE A 381 -18.26 -12.67 32.09
N PHE A 382 -17.80 -11.42 32.02
CA PHE A 382 -16.78 -10.87 32.91
C PHE A 382 -17.36 -9.95 34.01
N LEU A 383 -18.69 -9.86 34.10
CA LEU A 383 -19.41 -9.32 35.25
C LEU A 383 -19.68 -10.45 36.26
#